data_AF-U1NHV8-F1
#
_entry.id   AF-U1NHV8-F1
#
_cell.length_a   1.000
_cell.length_b   1.000
_cell.length_c   1.000
_cell.angle_alpha   90.00
_cell.angle_beta   90.00
_cell.angle_gamma   90.00
#
_symmetry.space_group_name_H-M   'P 1'
#
loop_
_entity.id
_entity.type
_entity.pdbx_description
1 polymer ?
#
loop_
_entity_poly.entity_id
_entity_poly.type
_entity_poly.pdbx_seq_one_letter_code
_entity_poly.pdbx_strand_id
1 'polypeptide(L)' 'VVTDWPEITTLNEEFDTMATPVVIDGRHAIDRRDGIVYEGLTW' A
#
# COMPACT_ATOMS: atom_id res chain seq x y z
N VAL A 1 3.45 2.84 -4.37
CA VAL A 1 2.31 3.08 -5.26
C VAL A 1 2.56 4.34 -6.05
N VAL A 2 2.65 4.22 -7.37
CA VAL A 2 2.88 5.33 -8.29
C VAL A 2 1.74 5.52 -9.28
N THR A 3 0.77 4.60 -9.27
CA THR A 3 -0.45 4.61 -10.08
C THR A 3 -1.62 4.12 -9.23
N ASP A 4 -2.82 4.61 -9.51
CA ASP A 4 -4.07 4.35 -8.78
C ASP A 4 -4.98 3.34 -9.51
N TRP A 5 -4.37 2.31 -10.10
CA TRP A 5 -5.11 1.31 -10.83
C TRP A 5 -6.03 0.53 -9.88
N PRO A 6 -7.28 0.22 -10.28
CA PRO A 6 -8.23 -0.48 -9.41
C PRO A 6 -7.66 -1.76 -8.78
N GLU A 7 -6.87 -2.52 -9.53
CA GLU A 7 -6.24 -3.75 -9.07
C GLU A 7 -5.24 -3.51 -7.92
N ILE A 8 -4.56 -2.37 -7.92
CA ILE A 8 -3.66 -1.97 -6.83
C ILE A 8 -4.49 -1.64 -5.59
N THR A 9 -5.58 -0.89 -5.75
CA THR A 9 -6.45 -0.49 -4.62
C THR A 9 -7.06 -1.66 -3.86
N THR A 10 -7.17 -2.83 -4.52
CA THR A 10 -7.72 -4.05 -3.92
C THR A 10 -6.70 -4.93 -3.21
N LEU A 11 -5.40 -4.59 -3.26
CA LEU A 11 -4.37 -5.40 -2.61
C LEU A 11 -4.55 -5.38 -1.08
N ASN A 12 -4.47 -6.57 -0.48
CA ASN A 12 -4.56 -6.75 0.95
C ASN A 12 -3.61 -7.82 1.47
N GLU A 13 -4.01 -9.08 1.40
CA GLU A 13 -3.25 -10.22 1.95
C GLU A 13 -1.92 -10.43 1.19
N GLU A 14 -1.81 -9.87 -0.02
CA GLU A 14 -0.57 -9.86 -0.79
C GLU A 14 0.56 -9.17 -0.01
N PHE A 15 0.28 -8.16 0.81
CA PHE A 15 1.29 -7.49 1.61
C PHE A 15 1.86 -8.40 2.72
N ASP A 16 1.08 -9.34 3.22
CA ASP A 16 1.51 -10.29 4.26
C ASP A 16 2.56 -11.29 3.74
N THR A 17 2.63 -11.45 2.42
CA THR A 17 3.63 -12.30 1.76
C THR A 17 5.01 -11.62 1.64
N MET A 18 5.08 -10.31 1.88
CA MET A 18 6.33 -9.55 1.76
C MET A 18 7.27 -9.91 2.92
N ALA A 19 8.53 -10.18 2.61
CA ALA A 19 9.56 -10.41 3.63
C ALA A 19 9.75 -9.20 4.58
N THR A 20 9.46 -7.99 4.10
CA THR A 20 9.41 -6.77 4.90
C THR A 20 8.28 -5.89 4.36
N PRO A 21 7.13 -5.81 5.05
CA PRO A 21 5.93 -5.18 4.51
C PRO A 21 5.99 -3.65 4.65
N VAL A 22 6.65 -2.99 3.70
CA VAL A 22 6.73 -1.52 3.61
C VAL A 22 6.02 -1.05 2.35
N VAL A 23 5.04 -0.17 2.52
CA VAL A 23 4.26 0.44 1.43
C VAL A 23 4.49 1.95 1.43
N ILE A 24 5.10 2.45 0.36
CA ILE A 24 5.23 3.88 0.09
C ILE A 24 4.19 4.27 -0.96
N ASP A 25 3.22 5.11 -0.62
CA ASP A 25 2.07 5.42 -1.47
C ASP A 25 2.04 6.90 -1.89
N GLY A 26 2.40 7.18 -3.14
CA GLY A 26 2.35 8.53 -3.70
C GLY A 26 1.02 8.89 -4.37
N ARG A 27 -0.01 8.04 -4.24
CA ARG A 27 -1.34 8.24 -4.83
C ARG A 27 -2.46 8.25 -3.80
N HIS A 28 -2.15 7.91 -2.55
CA HIS A 28 -3.14 7.68 -1.50
C HIS A 28 -4.20 6.66 -1.96
N ALA A 29 -3.74 5.59 -2.58
CA ALA A 29 -4.56 4.56 -3.21
C ALA A 29 -4.78 3.32 -2.31
N ILE A 30 -3.99 3.17 -1.25
CA ILE A 30 -4.07 2.04 -0.31
C ILE A 30 -4.49 2.55 1.06
N ASP A 31 -5.51 1.92 1.64
CA ASP A 31 -5.92 2.18 3.02
C ASP A 31 -4.87 1.65 4.02
N ARG A 32 -4.52 2.50 4.99
CA ARG A 32 -3.61 2.14 6.10
C ARG A 32 -4.21 1.00 6.91
N ARG A 33 -3.38 0.00 7.21
CA ARG A 33 -3.77 -1.18 8.00
C ARG A 33 -2.62 -1.65 8.90
N ASP A 34 -2.97 -2.49 9.86
CA ASP A 34 -2.00 -3.17 10.72
C ASP A 34 -1.18 -4.18 9.92
N GLY A 35 0.03 -4.49 10.38
CA GLY A 35 0.91 -5.47 9.73
C GLY A 35 1.81 -4.92 8.63
N ILE A 36 1.60 -3.68 8.18
CA ILE A 36 2.48 -2.98 7.23
C ILE A 36 3.03 -1.68 7.83
N VAL A 37 4.24 -1.29 7.42
CA VAL A 37 4.70 0.09 7.53
C VAL A 37 4.16 0.84 6.33
N TYR A 38 3.32 1.85 6.57
CA TYR A 38 2.68 2.64 5.52
C TYR A 38 3.11 4.10 5.59
N GLU A 39 3.59 4.64 4.47
CA GLU A 39 3.94 6.04 4.30
C GLU A 39 3.30 6.64 3.04
N GLY A 40 2.48 7.68 3.21
CA GLY A 40 1.89 8.44 2.11
C GLY A 40 2.75 9.65 1.73
N LEU A 41 3.02 9.86 0.43
CA LEU A 41 3.86 10.99 -0.04
C LEU A 41 3.06 12.23 -0.45
N THR A 42 1.75 12.08 -0.61
CA THR A 42 0.82 13.16 -0.93
C THR A 42 -0.36 13.01 0.01
N TRP A 43 -0.52 13.98 0.92
CA TRP A 43 -1.70 14.09 1.77
C TRP A 43 -2.94 14.49 0.97
#